data_AF-A0A8H4ZHA7-F1
#
_entry.id   AF-A0A8H4ZHA7-F1
#
_cell.length_a   1.000
_cell.length_b   1.000
_cell.length_c   1.000
_cell.angle_alpha   90.00
_cell.angle_beta   90.00
_cell.angle_gamma   90.00
#
_symmetry.space_group_name_H-M   'P 1'
#
loop_
_entity.id
_entity.type
_entity.pdbx_description
1 polymer ?
#
loop_
_entity_poly.entity_id
_entity_poly.type
_entity_poly.pdbx_seq_one_letter_code
_entity_poly.pdbx_strand_id
1 'polypeptide(L)'
;MSNSTAFSIAYTKAQQSFDRRASALDEEAWQKSEWRLYIQRTYHKVMSFVEGVCEQTASLVPPVILGRCNIIYRFHCDGDAYDVVVRQPRPEMVQFRKEKALYEAATISYLSQNSSIHVPDLFFHTPSSYIGPAMILLFVKSERSMSEALTSPGQDLGEIPVLDQEISEEDLRTLYGKMAGLLIKLFEPTRHKIGSLVEVGTKHSVARRPLTQNMNDLVCKASIPESVLPSPEQVYTSADEWYAASAAMHMAQLLFQHDDIVCSEDEYRNKYVARYLFHSLAKKGQLSAFGFLEDNWSVQSQSLELSCPMPYGLDSFRLWCDNLRPHNILLNEHDHIVAALDWEFAYFAPTQFSLDPPWWLLLQLPELWPSGIDDWSQIYETRLKTWLLAMQDEERGEGINFPENLSAYMRESWLGGRFWLTYATRKTWAFDTIFWKYLDERFFGPRDEDIQESQYWKARVHLLGDEAQKSMERVVERKMSDAQEGVPVDWDPDTANQLLQEALGDDSDSQS
;
A
#
# COMPACT_ATOMS: atom_id res chain seq x y z
N MET A 1 39.98 -33.00 4.58
CA MET A 1 40.26 -31.74 5.32
C MET A 1 39.66 -30.63 4.45
N SER A 2 38.34 -30.42 4.51
CA SER A 2 37.65 -29.43 5.37
C SER A 2 38.18 -28.01 5.08
N ASN A 3 37.43 -27.10 4.46
CA ASN A 3 36.17 -26.55 4.95
C ASN A 3 35.14 -26.34 3.83
N SER A 4 34.04 -27.09 3.93
CA SER A 4 32.82 -27.01 3.13
C SER A 4 31.66 -26.99 4.13
N THR A 5 31.54 -25.92 4.92
CA THR A 5 30.41 -25.74 5.86
C THR A 5 30.40 -24.29 6.36
N ALA A 6 29.98 -23.33 5.53
CA ALA A 6 29.66 -21.95 5.97
C ALA A 6 28.81 -21.17 4.95
N PHE A 7 28.04 -21.84 4.09
CA PHE A 7 27.17 -21.22 3.07
C PHE A 7 25.69 -21.64 3.24
N SER A 8 25.24 -21.84 4.50
CA SER A 8 23.96 -22.51 4.76
C SER A 8 23.05 -21.87 5.84
N ILE A 9 23.33 -20.70 6.41
CA ILE A 9 22.52 -20.18 7.54
C ILE A 9 22.24 -18.66 7.47
N ALA A 10 22.06 -18.09 6.27
CA ALA A 10 21.50 -16.73 6.12
C ALA A 10 20.45 -16.65 5.00
N TYR A 11 19.82 -17.80 4.73
CA TYR A 11 18.70 -17.96 3.82
C TYR A 11 17.68 -18.72 4.65
N THR A 12 16.68 -18.05 5.24
CA THR A 12 15.38 -18.60 5.71
C THR A 12 14.63 -17.64 6.67
N LYS A 13 13.48 -17.16 6.21
CA LYS A 13 12.15 -17.18 6.89
C LYS A 13 11.11 -16.41 6.09
N ALA A 14 11.48 -15.24 5.55
CA ALA A 14 10.66 -14.53 4.56
C ALA A 14 10.47 -15.37 3.28
N GLN A 15 11.51 -16.07 2.81
CA GLN A 15 11.37 -16.97 1.66
C GLN A 15 10.69 -18.31 2.00
N GLN A 16 10.73 -18.79 3.25
CA GLN A 16 10.02 -20.02 3.61
C GLN A 16 8.50 -19.84 3.68
N SER A 17 8.01 -18.63 3.97
CA SER A 17 6.61 -18.26 3.70
C SER A 17 6.29 -18.10 2.20
N PHE A 18 7.30 -18.13 1.31
CA PHE A 18 7.18 -18.05 -0.15
C PHE A 18 7.64 -19.33 -0.90
N ASP A 19 8.22 -20.33 -0.21
CA ASP A 19 8.73 -21.60 -0.78
C ASP A 19 7.61 -22.63 -1.01
N ARG A 20 6.41 -22.17 -1.37
CA ARG A 20 5.35 -22.98 -1.99
C ARG A 20 5.51 -23.07 -3.52
N ARG A 21 6.70 -22.84 -4.08
CA ARG A 21 6.90 -22.77 -5.54
C ARG A 21 6.57 -24.05 -6.34
N ALA A 22 6.48 -25.22 -5.71
CA ALA A 22 5.98 -26.43 -6.37
C ALA A 22 4.45 -26.55 -6.34
N SER A 23 3.78 -26.01 -5.31
CA SER A 23 2.31 -25.96 -5.19
C SER A 23 1.70 -24.73 -5.90
N ALA A 24 2.44 -23.63 -5.98
CA ALA A 24 1.98 -22.37 -6.56
C ALA A 24 1.82 -22.44 -8.09
N LEU A 25 2.61 -23.28 -8.78
CA LEU A 25 2.46 -23.47 -10.23
C LEU A 25 1.18 -24.22 -10.58
N ASP A 26 0.83 -25.25 -9.80
CA ASP A 26 -0.45 -25.96 -9.94
C ASP A 26 -1.64 -25.09 -9.51
N GLU A 27 -1.48 -24.29 -8.45
CA GLU A 27 -2.51 -23.37 -7.96
C GLU A 27 -2.72 -22.19 -8.92
N GLU A 28 -1.67 -21.62 -9.50
CA GLU A 28 -1.76 -20.55 -10.50
C GLU A 28 -2.31 -21.08 -11.84
N ALA A 29 -1.92 -22.28 -12.27
CA ALA A 29 -2.49 -22.93 -13.45
C ALA A 29 -3.96 -23.32 -13.26
N TRP A 30 -4.32 -23.80 -12.07
CA TRP A 30 -5.70 -24.09 -11.68
C TRP A 30 -6.54 -22.81 -11.60
N GLN A 31 -6.03 -21.76 -10.95
CA GLN A 31 -6.67 -20.43 -10.91
C GLN A 31 -6.85 -19.87 -12.32
N LYS A 32 -5.83 -19.93 -13.19
CA LYS A 32 -5.95 -19.51 -14.60
C LYS A 32 -7.02 -20.32 -15.33
N SER A 33 -7.20 -21.60 -15.02
CA SER A 33 -8.22 -22.47 -15.62
C SER A 33 -9.63 -22.16 -15.11
N GLU A 34 -9.81 -21.98 -13.81
CA GLU A 34 -11.07 -21.57 -13.19
C GLU A 34 -11.51 -20.19 -13.69
N TRP A 35 -10.58 -19.23 -13.79
CA TRP A 35 -10.90 -17.89 -14.32
C TRP A 35 -11.23 -17.90 -15.81
N ARG A 36 -10.61 -18.78 -16.60
CA ARG A 36 -11.04 -19.00 -18.00
C ARG A 36 -12.49 -19.50 -18.05
N LEU A 37 -12.86 -20.46 -17.21
CA LEU A 37 -14.24 -20.95 -17.13
C LEU A 37 -15.20 -19.88 -16.62
N TYR A 38 -14.81 -19.09 -15.61
CA TYR A 38 -15.57 -17.95 -15.12
C TYR A 38 -15.85 -16.96 -16.25
N ILE A 39 -14.80 -16.51 -16.94
CA ILE A 39 -14.92 -15.58 -18.07
C ILE A 39 -15.85 -16.17 -19.14
N GLN A 40 -15.67 -17.43 -19.53
CA GLN A 40 -16.55 -18.09 -20.51
C GLN A 40 -18.02 -18.10 -20.08
N ARG A 41 -18.29 -18.28 -18.78
CA ARG A 41 -19.66 -18.29 -18.23
C ARG A 41 -20.25 -16.89 -18.07
N THR A 42 -19.43 -15.87 -17.82
CA THR A 42 -19.89 -14.52 -17.52
C THR A 42 -19.84 -13.57 -18.70
N TYR A 43 -19.03 -13.82 -19.73
CA TYR A 43 -18.78 -12.83 -20.79
C TYR A 43 -20.06 -12.36 -21.50
N HIS A 44 -21.00 -13.27 -21.83
CA HIS A 44 -22.26 -12.88 -22.47
C HIS A 44 -23.08 -11.93 -21.58
N LYS A 45 -23.05 -12.12 -20.26
CA LYS A 45 -23.73 -11.23 -19.31
C LYS A 45 -23.06 -9.86 -19.27
N VAL A 46 -21.74 -9.82 -19.31
CA VAL A 46 -20.97 -8.56 -19.36
C VAL A 46 -21.22 -7.84 -20.69
N MET A 47 -21.26 -8.57 -21.80
CA MET A 47 -21.58 -8.02 -23.11
C MET A 47 -22.99 -7.41 -23.13
N SER A 48 -24.02 -8.16 -22.70
CA SER A 48 -25.38 -7.63 -22.60
C SER A 48 -25.51 -6.44 -21.64
N PHE A 49 -24.62 -6.36 -20.63
CA PHE A 49 -24.56 -5.19 -19.75
C PHE A 49 -24.01 -3.98 -20.49
N VAL A 50 -22.93 -4.13 -21.28
CA VAL A 50 -22.40 -3.07 -22.14
C VAL A 50 -23.44 -2.64 -23.17
N GLU A 51 -24.07 -3.59 -23.87
CA GLU A 51 -25.10 -3.28 -24.87
C GLU A 51 -26.28 -2.50 -24.28
N GLY A 52 -26.69 -2.84 -23.06
CA GLY A 52 -27.75 -2.13 -22.35
C GLY A 52 -27.35 -0.72 -21.90
N VAL A 53 -26.08 -0.49 -21.56
CA VAL A 53 -25.59 0.82 -21.10
C VAL A 53 -25.24 1.74 -22.28
N CYS A 54 -24.66 1.18 -23.34
CA CYS A 54 -24.24 1.90 -24.54
C CYS A 54 -25.37 2.01 -25.59
N GLU A 55 -26.48 1.28 -25.43
CA GLU A 55 -27.60 1.21 -26.38
C GLU A 55 -27.19 0.78 -27.80
N GLN A 56 -26.13 -0.02 -27.92
CA GLN A 56 -25.54 -0.50 -29.16
C GLN A 56 -25.17 -1.97 -29.06
N THR A 57 -25.02 -2.67 -30.19
CA THR A 57 -24.43 -4.02 -30.22
C THR A 57 -22.95 -3.94 -29.91
N ALA A 58 -22.43 -4.90 -29.12
CA ALA A 58 -21.04 -4.88 -28.65
C ALA A 58 -20.30 -6.17 -28.99
N SER A 59 -19.03 -6.06 -29.33
CA SER A 59 -18.15 -7.20 -29.60
C SER A 59 -16.91 -7.16 -28.72
N LEU A 60 -16.53 -8.31 -28.14
CA LEU A 60 -15.35 -8.42 -27.29
C LEU A 60 -14.08 -8.26 -28.14
N VAL A 61 -13.19 -7.37 -27.70
CA VAL A 61 -11.84 -7.22 -28.24
C VAL A 61 -10.88 -7.97 -27.32
N PRO A 62 -10.38 -9.16 -27.72
CA PRO A 62 -9.46 -9.94 -26.88
C PRO A 62 -8.07 -9.28 -26.78
N PRO A 63 -7.30 -9.60 -25.72
CA PRO A 63 -7.62 -10.52 -24.63
C PRO A 63 -8.42 -9.88 -23.50
N VAL A 64 -9.12 -10.70 -22.72
CA VAL A 64 -9.61 -10.31 -21.39
C VAL A 64 -8.43 -10.30 -20.43
N ILE A 65 -8.21 -9.18 -19.75
CA ILE A 65 -7.06 -9.02 -18.85
C ILE A 65 -7.49 -9.40 -17.43
N LEU A 66 -6.75 -10.32 -16.82
CA LEU A 66 -6.90 -10.72 -15.43
C LEU A 66 -5.86 -10.00 -14.58
N GLY A 67 -6.25 -8.90 -13.96
CA GLY A 67 -5.43 -8.19 -12.98
C GLY A 67 -5.51 -8.83 -11.60
N ARG A 68 -4.73 -8.32 -10.64
CA ARG A 68 -4.73 -8.78 -9.24
C ARG A 68 -6.12 -8.64 -8.61
N CYS A 69 -6.74 -7.47 -8.72
CA CYS A 69 -8.02 -7.16 -8.08
C CYS A 69 -9.19 -7.06 -9.06
N ASN A 70 -8.96 -7.00 -10.38
CA ASN A 70 -10.03 -6.77 -11.35
C ASN A 70 -9.90 -7.66 -12.59
N ILE A 71 -11.05 -7.94 -13.20
CA ILE A 71 -11.15 -8.47 -14.55
C ILE A 71 -11.50 -7.31 -15.47
N ILE A 72 -10.80 -7.22 -16.60
CA ILE A 72 -10.91 -6.11 -17.55
C ILE A 72 -11.33 -6.68 -18.89
N TYR A 73 -12.50 -6.28 -19.36
CA TYR A 73 -13.05 -6.66 -20.66
C TYR A 73 -13.04 -5.43 -21.57
N ARG A 74 -12.48 -5.56 -22.77
CA ARG A 74 -12.54 -4.50 -23.78
C ARG A 74 -13.61 -4.84 -24.80
N PHE A 75 -14.50 -3.90 -25.09
CA PHE A 75 -15.57 -4.06 -26.06
C PHE A 75 -15.53 -2.93 -27.10
N HIS A 76 -15.82 -3.29 -28.34
CA HIS A 76 -16.13 -2.35 -29.40
C HIS A 76 -17.65 -2.28 -29.58
N CYS A 77 -18.23 -1.08 -29.54
CA CYS A 77 -19.66 -0.88 -29.77
C CYS A 77 -19.89 -0.45 -31.23
N ASP A 78 -20.84 -1.08 -31.91
CA ASP A 78 -21.06 -0.88 -33.34
C ASP A 78 -21.52 0.55 -33.65
N GLY A 79 -20.70 1.28 -34.40
CA GLY A 79 -20.96 2.67 -34.79
C GLY A 79 -20.17 3.69 -33.97
N ASP A 80 -19.53 3.28 -32.88
CA ASP A 80 -18.63 4.12 -32.12
C ASP A 80 -17.20 4.09 -32.69
N ALA A 81 -16.49 5.21 -32.59
CA ALA A 81 -15.10 5.32 -33.04
C ALA A 81 -14.08 4.84 -31.99
N TYR A 82 -14.55 4.46 -30.80
CA TYR A 82 -13.75 4.13 -29.63
C TYR A 82 -14.21 2.81 -29.02
N ASP A 83 -13.33 2.22 -28.24
CA ASP A 83 -13.65 1.03 -27.45
C ASP A 83 -13.95 1.45 -26.01
N VAL A 84 -14.72 0.61 -25.32
CA VAL A 84 -15.00 0.74 -23.90
C VAL A 84 -14.37 -0.40 -23.12
N VAL A 85 -14.06 -0.12 -21.86
CA VAL A 85 -13.47 -1.08 -20.92
C VAL A 85 -14.43 -1.29 -19.76
N VAL A 86 -14.88 -2.53 -19.57
CA VAL A 86 -15.57 -2.93 -18.36
C VAL A 86 -14.56 -3.44 -17.35
N ARG A 87 -14.53 -2.81 -16.18
CA ARG A 87 -13.69 -3.19 -15.04
C ARG A 87 -14.55 -3.74 -13.92
N GLN A 88 -14.29 -4.99 -13.51
CA GLN A 88 -15.04 -5.68 -12.47
C GLN A 88 -14.13 -6.18 -11.35
N PRO A 89 -14.43 -5.90 -10.07
CA PRO A 89 -13.68 -6.46 -8.95
C PRO A 89 -13.78 -8.00 -8.92
N ARG A 90 -12.65 -8.67 -8.73
CA ARG A 90 -12.55 -10.14 -8.62
C ARG A 90 -13.17 -10.61 -7.30
N PRO A 91 -14.25 -11.43 -7.33
CA PRO A 91 -14.93 -11.93 -6.13
C PRO A 91 -14.03 -12.54 -5.05
N GLU A 92 -13.00 -13.28 -5.42
CA GLU A 92 -12.14 -14.04 -4.50
C GLU A 92 -10.96 -13.23 -3.95
N MET A 93 -10.56 -12.16 -4.66
CA MET A 93 -9.37 -11.37 -4.33
C MET A 93 -9.71 -10.04 -3.65
N VAL A 94 -10.99 -9.66 -3.66
CA VAL A 94 -11.47 -8.37 -3.16
C VAL A 94 -12.65 -8.60 -2.24
N GLN A 95 -12.50 -8.24 -0.96
CA GLN A 95 -13.56 -8.34 0.03
C GLN A 95 -14.59 -7.21 -0.15
N PHE A 96 -14.11 -5.97 -0.09
CA PHE A 96 -14.94 -4.76 -0.08
C PHE A 96 -15.31 -4.29 -1.50
N ARG A 97 -15.84 -5.18 -2.35
CA ARG A 97 -16.03 -4.93 -3.79
C ARG A 97 -16.88 -3.70 -4.11
N LYS A 98 -17.95 -3.48 -3.34
CA LYS A 98 -18.86 -2.34 -3.53
C LYS A 98 -18.17 -1.03 -3.17
N GLU A 99 -17.56 -0.96 -1.99
CA GLU A 99 -16.81 0.21 -1.53
C GLU A 99 -15.69 0.54 -2.52
N LYS A 100 -14.87 -0.46 -2.88
CA LYS A 100 -13.77 -0.30 -3.83
C LYS A 100 -14.23 0.30 -5.16
N ALA A 101 -15.25 -0.28 -5.79
CA ALA A 101 -15.74 0.18 -7.08
C ALA A 101 -16.29 1.61 -7.01
N LEU A 102 -17.02 1.95 -5.95
CA LEU A 102 -17.56 3.30 -5.73
C LEU A 102 -16.46 4.34 -5.49
N TYR A 103 -15.45 4.02 -4.67
CA TYR A 103 -14.38 4.96 -4.34
C TYR A 103 -13.44 5.19 -5.51
N GLU A 104 -13.16 4.14 -6.28
CA GLU A 104 -12.38 4.24 -7.53
C GLU A 104 -13.10 5.12 -8.56
N ALA A 105 -14.41 4.88 -8.79
CA ALA A 105 -15.23 5.72 -9.68
C ALA A 105 -15.27 7.18 -9.22
N ALA A 106 -15.52 7.42 -7.93
CA ALA A 106 -15.53 8.76 -7.34
C ALA A 106 -14.17 9.46 -7.47
N THR A 107 -13.07 8.72 -7.36
CA THR A 107 -11.71 9.28 -7.51
C THR A 107 -11.42 9.66 -8.96
N ILE A 108 -11.77 8.80 -9.93
CA ILE A 108 -11.61 9.10 -11.35
C ILE A 108 -12.42 10.35 -11.73
N SER A 109 -13.70 10.39 -11.32
CA SER A 109 -14.60 11.53 -11.53
C SER A 109 -14.10 12.80 -10.85
N TYR A 110 -13.51 12.69 -9.65
CA TYR A 110 -12.93 13.83 -8.96
C TYR A 110 -11.71 14.39 -9.70
N LEU A 111 -10.78 13.52 -10.10
CA LEU A 111 -9.55 13.91 -10.78
C LEU A 111 -9.82 14.53 -12.14
N SER A 112 -10.78 13.99 -12.91
CA SER A 112 -11.15 14.55 -14.22
C SER A 112 -11.74 15.96 -14.12
N GLN A 113 -12.41 16.28 -13.01
CA GLN A 113 -13.07 17.58 -12.80
C GLN A 113 -12.18 18.61 -12.09
N ASN A 114 -11.22 18.16 -11.26
CA ASN A 114 -10.52 19.04 -10.31
C ASN A 114 -8.99 19.01 -10.46
N SER A 115 -8.44 18.33 -11.47
CA SER A 115 -6.99 18.27 -11.70
C SER A 115 -6.67 18.29 -13.19
N SER A 116 -5.40 18.56 -13.53
CA SER A 116 -4.87 18.41 -14.89
C SER A 116 -4.35 16.99 -15.18
N ILE A 117 -4.60 16.04 -14.27
CA ILE A 117 -4.20 14.63 -14.46
C ILE A 117 -5.14 14.00 -15.48
N HIS A 118 -4.57 13.49 -16.56
CA HIS A 118 -5.32 12.69 -17.52
C HIS A 118 -5.68 11.34 -16.90
N VAL A 119 -6.97 11.09 -16.73
CA VAL A 119 -7.55 9.81 -16.31
C VAL A 119 -8.51 9.33 -17.40
N PRO A 120 -8.79 8.01 -17.51
CA PRO A 120 -9.78 7.53 -18.46
C PRO A 120 -11.16 8.12 -18.17
N ASP A 121 -11.89 8.47 -19.24
CA ASP A 121 -13.25 8.97 -19.11
C ASP A 121 -14.17 7.90 -18.53
N LEU A 122 -14.81 8.24 -17.42
CA LEU A 122 -15.78 7.39 -16.74
C LEU A 122 -17.14 7.53 -17.40
N PHE A 123 -17.53 6.52 -18.18
CA PHE A 123 -18.80 6.50 -18.90
C PHE A 123 -19.96 6.08 -17.99
N PHE A 124 -19.74 5.05 -17.17
CA PHE A 124 -20.76 4.50 -16.29
C PHE A 124 -20.12 3.81 -15.09
N HIS A 125 -20.80 3.82 -13.93
CA HIS A 125 -20.43 2.98 -12.80
C HIS A 125 -21.67 2.51 -12.03
N THR A 126 -21.56 1.34 -11.42
CA THR A 126 -22.61 0.82 -10.54
C THR A 126 -22.05 0.00 -9.39
N PRO A 127 -22.51 0.21 -8.15
CA PRO A 127 -22.17 -0.65 -7.01
C PRO A 127 -22.91 -1.99 -7.03
N SER A 128 -23.95 -2.13 -7.85
CA SER A 128 -24.78 -3.33 -7.86
C SER A 128 -25.47 -3.51 -9.21
N SER A 129 -25.21 -4.65 -9.82
CA SER A 129 -25.88 -5.11 -11.04
C SER A 129 -25.96 -6.63 -11.04
N TYR A 130 -26.58 -7.22 -12.07
CA TYR A 130 -26.59 -8.67 -12.25
C TYR A 130 -25.21 -9.27 -12.58
N ILE A 131 -24.22 -8.43 -12.93
CA ILE A 131 -22.81 -8.84 -13.05
C ILE A 131 -21.97 -8.47 -11.81
N GLY A 132 -22.58 -7.87 -10.78
CA GLY A 132 -21.89 -7.32 -9.61
C GLY A 132 -21.48 -5.85 -9.78
N PRO A 133 -20.62 -5.32 -8.89
CA PRO A 133 -20.06 -3.98 -9.05
C PRO A 133 -19.23 -3.90 -10.34
N ALA A 134 -19.39 -2.82 -11.09
CA ALA A 134 -18.68 -2.63 -12.35
C ALA A 134 -18.57 -1.14 -12.70
N MET A 135 -17.58 -0.81 -13.51
CA MET A 135 -17.48 0.48 -14.19
C MET A 135 -17.13 0.29 -15.66
N ILE A 136 -17.60 1.22 -16.49
CA ILE A 136 -17.31 1.32 -17.91
C ILE A 136 -16.51 2.61 -18.11
N LEU A 137 -15.30 2.45 -18.64
CA LEU A 137 -14.35 3.51 -18.95
C LEU A 137 -14.13 3.56 -20.46
N LEU A 138 -13.78 4.71 -21.02
CA LEU A 138 -13.26 4.75 -22.38
C LEU A 138 -11.88 4.07 -22.43
N PHE A 139 -11.65 3.25 -23.46
CA PHE A 139 -10.36 2.63 -23.69
C PHE A 139 -9.34 3.69 -24.13
N VAL A 140 -8.26 3.81 -23.37
CA VAL A 140 -7.15 4.71 -23.70
C VAL A 140 -6.12 3.94 -24.51
N LYS A 141 -5.97 4.30 -25.79
CA LYS A 141 -4.90 3.77 -26.63
C LYS A 141 -3.54 4.27 -26.13
N SER A 142 -2.59 3.36 -25.99
CA SER A 142 -1.21 3.64 -25.60
C SER A 142 -0.26 2.76 -26.39
N GLU A 143 1.00 3.19 -26.47
CA GLU A 143 2.09 2.42 -27.07
C GLU A 143 2.67 1.44 -26.05
N ARG A 144 2.89 1.93 -24.82
CA ARG A 144 3.46 1.17 -23.71
C ARG A 144 3.09 1.78 -22.36
N SER A 145 3.36 1.07 -21.27
CA SER A 145 3.33 1.61 -19.91
C SER A 145 4.66 2.27 -19.53
N MET A 146 4.65 3.14 -18.52
CA MET A 146 5.89 3.70 -17.96
C MET A 146 6.76 2.60 -17.35
N SER A 147 6.18 1.50 -16.85
CA SER A 147 6.96 0.36 -16.38
C SER A 147 7.76 -0.27 -17.52
N GLU A 148 7.13 -0.52 -18.67
CA GLU A 148 7.81 -1.07 -19.86
C GLU A 148 8.89 -0.12 -20.40
N ALA A 149 8.72 1.19 -20.22
CA ALA A 149 9.73 2.19 -20.57
C ALA A 149 10.96 2.18 -19.64
N LEU A 150 10.78 1.75 -18.38
CA LEU A 150 11.82 1.71 -17.34
C LEU A 150 12.49 0.34 -17.21
N THR A 151 11.94 -0.71 -17.81
CA THR A 151 12.50 -2.07 -17.80
C THR A 151 13.41 -2.33 -19.00
N SER A 152 14.33 -3.29 -18.87
CA SER A 152 15.23 -3.68 -19.96
C SER A 152 14.45 -4.21 -21.18
N PRO A 153 14.85 -3.85 -22.41
CA PRO A 153 14.20 -4.35 -23.61
C PRO A 153 14.21 -5.89 -23.67
N GLY A 154 13.03 -6.50 -23.85
CA GLY A 154 12.90 -7.94 -24.02
C GLY A 154 12.78 -8.76 -22.73
N GLN A 155 12.60 -8.12 -21.57
CA GLN A 155 12.16 -8.83 -20.36
C GLN A 155 10.81 -9.53 -20.64
N ASP A 156 10.67 -10.79 -20.21
CA ASP A 156 9.43 -11.54 -20.40
C ASP A 156 8.28 -10.87 -19.64
N LEU A 157 7.10 -10.77 -20.27
CA LEU A 157 5.90 -10.16 -19.70
C LEU A 157 5.39 -10.91 -18.46
N GLY A 158 5.88 -12.12 -18.21
CA GLY A 158 5.58 -12.93 -17.03
C GLY A 158 6.52 -12.70 -15.82
N GLU A 159 7.65 -12.00 -16.00
CA GLU A 159 8.58 -11.70 -14.91
C GLU A 159 8.20 -10.42 -14.16
N ILE A 160 8.57 -10.34 -12.88
CA ILE A 160 8.37 -9.13 -12.10
C ILE A 160 9.28 -8.03 -12.69
N PRO A 161 8.73 -6.89 -13.12
CA PRO A 161 9.53 -5.84 -13.73
C PRO A 161 10.52 -5.27 -12.70
N VAL A 162 11.77 -5.12 -13.14
CA VAL A 162 12.85 -4.48 -12.37
C VAL A 162 13.40 -3.34 -13.23
N LEU A 163 13.78 -2.24 -12.59
CA LEU A 163 14.41 -1.12 -13.29
C LEU A 163 15.64 -1.61 -14.07
N ASP A 164 15.73 -1.23 -15.34
CA ASP A 164 16.90 -1.51 -16.18
C ASP A 164 18.16 -0.92 -15.53
N GLN A 165 19.15 -1.77 -15.25
CA GLN A 165 20.38 -1.30 -14.63
C GLN A 165 21.24 -0.47 -15.59
N GLU A 166 21.08 -0.71 -16.89
CA GLU A 166 21.85 -0.08 -17.97
C GLU A 166 21.13 1.12 -18.59
N ILE A 167 19.95 1.50 -18.08
CA ILE A 167 19.27 2.72 -18.53
C ILE A 167 20.19 3.93 -18.35
N SER A 168 20.28 4.77 -19.38
CA SER A 168 21.08 5.99 -19.30
C SER A 168 20.50 6.93 -18.24
N GLU A 169 21.37 7.65 -17.53
CA GLU A 169 20.91 8.61 -16.51
C GLU A 169 20.06 9.73 -17.13
N GLU A 170 20.27 10.07 -18.40
CA GLU A 170 19.48 11.06 -19.13
C GLU A 170 18.05 10.56 -19.40
N ASP A 171 17.92 9.33 -19.91
CA ASP A 171 16.61 8.71 -20.15
C ASP A 171 15.85 8.48 -18.85
N LEU A 172 16.55 7.98 -17.83
CA LEU A 172 15.99 7.76 -16.50
C LEU A 172 15.47 9.07 -15.89
N ARG A 173 16.28 10.14 -15.92
CA ARG A 173 15.86 11.46 -15.45
C ARG A 173 14.66 12.00 -16.22
N THR A 174 14.60 11.76 -17.53
CA THR A 174 13.47 12.19 -18.38
C THR A 174 12.18 11.46 -18.01
N LEU A 175 12.22 10.13 -17.86
CA LEU A 175 11.05 9.32 -17.48
C LEU A 175 10.62 9.61 -16.03
N TYR A 176 11.58 9.75 -15.11
CA TYR A 176 11.32 10.18 -13.74
C TYR A 176 10.74 11.59 -13.68
N GLY A 177 11.17 12.53 -14.53
CA GLY A 177 10.62 13.88 -14.62
C GLY A 177 9.13 13.87 -14.97
N LYS A 178 8.73 13.04 -15.94
CA LYS A 178 7.31 12.86 -16.28
C LYS A 178 6.48 12.34 -15.10
N MET A 179 7.02 11.40 -14.33
CA MET A 179 6.38 10.91 -13.11
C MET A 179 6.36 11.96 -12.00
N ALA A 180 7.43 12.73 -11.83
CA ALA A 180 7.52 13.82 -10.87
C ALA A 180 6.46 14.88 -11.16
N GLY A 181 6.32 15.34 -12.41
CA GLY A 181 5.27 16.27 -12.82
C GLY A 181 3.85 15.74 -12.55
N LEU A 182 3.62 14.43 -12.73
CA LEU A 182 2.36 13.79 -12.34
C LEU A 182 2.13 13.84 -10.82
N LEU A 183 3.15 13.55 -10.01
CA LEU A 183 3.06 13.58 -8.55
C LEU A 183 2.87 15.00 -8.01
N ILE A 184 3.46 16.02 -8.65
CA ILE A 184 3.22 17.43 -8.33
C ILE A 184 1.74 17.77 -8.51
N LYS A 185 1.15 17.41 -9.66
CA LYS A 185 -0.28 17.59 -9.94
C LYS A 185 -1.18 16.82 -8.96
N LEU A 186 -0.73 15.64 -8.54
CA LEU A 186 -1.46 14.83 -7.55
C LEU A 186 -1.35 15.40 -6.13
N PHE A 187 -0.28 16.16 -5.85
CA PHE A 187 -0.10 16.83 -4.58
C PHE A 187 -1.07 18.01 -4.44
N GLU A 188 -1.42 18.73 -5.50
CA GLU A 188 -2.24 19.95 -5.38
C GLU A 188 -3.58 19.78 -4.64
N PRO A 189 -4.41 18.75 -4.90
CA PRO A 189 -5.72 18.65 -4.31
C PRO A 189 -5.65 18.33 -2.81
N THR A 190 -6.35 19.13 -1.99
CA THR A 190 -6.42 18.94 -0.53
C THR A 190 -7.83 18.72 -0.02
N ARG A 191 -7.92 18.06 1.15
CA ARG A 191 -9.16 17.92 1.92
C ARG A 191 -8.89 18.06 3.42
N HIS A 192 -9.92 18.45 4.16
CA HIS A 192 -9.86 18.60 5.62
C HIS A 192 -10.05 17.29 6.39
N LYS A 193 -10.27 16.17 5.70
CA LYS A 193 -10.44 14.85 6.32
C LYS A 193 -9.64 13.80 5.59
N ILE A 194 -9.16 12.82 6.33
CA ILE A 194 -8.61 11.57 5.82
C ILE A 194 -9.77 10.59 5.62
N GLY A 195 -9.84 10.01 4.43
CA GLY A 195 -10.93 9.13 4.02
C GLY A 195 -11.02 8.95 2.51
N SER A 196 -11.84 8.00 2.09
CA SER A 196 -12.11 7.77 0.68
C SER A 196 -13.19 8.73 0.15
N LEU A 197 -13.07 9.05 -1.13
CA LEU A 197 -14.03 9.90 -1.83
C LEU A 197 -15.34 9.17 -2.09
N VAL A 198 -16.43 9.92 -1.96
CA VAL A 198 -17.76 9.53 -2.43
C VAL A 198 -18.40 10.65 -3.24
N GLU A 199 -19.19 10.26 -4.23
CA GLU A 199 -20.03 11.18 -4.99
C GLU A 199 -21.34 11.46 -4.23
N VAL A 200 -21.65 12.73 -4.05
CA VAL A 200 -22.91 13.22 -3.47
C VAL A 200 -23.53 14.19 -4.47
N GLY A 201 -24.40 13.66 -5.33
CA GLY A 201 -24.89 14.39 -6.50
C GLY A 201 -23.76 14.65 -7.48
N THR A 202 -23.48 15.91 -7.80
CA THR A 202 -22.38 16.33 -8.68
C THR A 202 -21.12 16.75 -7.93
N LYS A 203 -21.06 16.56 -6.61
CA LYS A 203 -19.93 16.97 -5.78
C LYS A 203 -19.24 15.76 -5.16
N HIS A 204 -17.94 15.90 -4.89
CA HIS A 204 -17.17 14.89 -4.18
C HIS A 204 -16.93 15.31 -2.73
N SER A 205 -17.09 14.36 -1.82
CA SER A 205 -16.82 14.57 -0.38
C SER A 205 -16.02 13.41 0.18
N VAL A 206 -15.22 13.69 1.22
CA VAL A 206 -14.53 12.66 2.01
C VAL A 206 -15.47 12.29 3.16
N ALA A 207 -16.16 11.16 3.04
CA ALA A 207 -17.23 10.77 3.96
C ALA A 207 -17.25 9.27 4.31
N ARG A 208 -16.21 8.54 3.94
CA ARG A 208 -16.05 7.11 4.22
C ARG A 208 -14.63 6.79 4.62
N ARG A 209 -14.45 5.64 5.29
CA ARG A 209 -13.14 5.15 5.70
C ARG A 209 -12.16 5.12 4.54
N PRO A 210 -10.87 5.40 4.77
CA PRO A 210 -9.84 4.98 3.86
C PRO A 210 -9.98 3.49 3.58
N LEU A 211 -10.20 3.11 2.33
CA LEU A 211 -10.13 1.71 1.93
C LEU A 211 -8.75 1.42 1.36
N THR A 212 -7.85 0.90 2.19
CA THR A 212 -6.47 0.62 1.77
C THR A 212 -6.33 -0.77 1.16
N GLN A 213 -5.28 -0.96 0.34
CA GLN A 213 -4.94 -2.30 -0.15
C GLN A 213 -4.60 -3.24 1.02
N ASN A 214 -3.97 -2.70 2.07
CA ASN A 214 -3.62 -3.45 3.26
C ASN A 214 -4.86 -4.00 3.99
N MET A 215 -5.93 -3.21 4.13
CA MET A 215 -7.19 -3.68 4.72
C MET A 215 -7.82 -4.83 3.93
N ASN A 216 -7.80 -4.74 2.59
CA ASN A 216 -8.27 -5.84 1.76
C ASN A 216 -7.41 -7.11 1.96
N ASP A 217 -6.09 -6.95 1.93
CA ASP A 217 -5.16 -8.07 2.13
C ASP A 217 -5.31 -8.69 3.53
N LEU A 218 -5.55 -7.90 4.58
CA LEU A 218 -5.77 -8.39 5.94
C LEU A 218 -6.98 -9.34 6.03
N VAL A 219 -8.10 -8.99 5.39
CA VAL A 219 -9.27 -9.87 5.40
C VAL A 219 -9.09 -11.05 4.45
N CYS A 220 -8.63 -10.81 3.21
CA CYS A 220 -8.54 -11.85 2.18
C CYS A 220 -7.43 -12.87 2.43
N LYS A 221 -6.29 -12.45 3.01
CA LYS A 221 -5.10 -13.31 3.17
C LYS A 221 -4.84 -13.71 4.61
N ALA A 222 -5.15 -12.83 5.55
CA ALA A 222 -4.90 -13.06 6.96
C ALA A 222 -6.17 -13.50 7.72
N SER A 223 -7.33 -13.52 7.03
CA SER A 223 -8.62 -13.97 7.57
C SER A 223 -9.01 -13.27 8.87
N ILE A 224 -8.60 -12.01 9.05
CA ILE A 224 -8.98 -11.25 10.25
C ILE A 224 -10.46 -10.84 10.19
N PRO A 225 -11.14 -10.70 11.33
CA PRO A 225 -12.52 -10.23 11.37
C PRO A 225 -12.66 -8.82 10.79
N GLU A 226 -13.68 -8.58 9.98
CA GLU A 226 -13.95 -7.22 9.47
C GLU A 226 -14.32 -6.23 10.58
N SER A 227 -14.81 -6.74 11.73
CA SER A 227 -15.25 -5.94 12.87
C SER A 227 -14.12 -5.19 13.58
N VAL A 228 -12.87 -5.62 13.41
CA VAL A 228 -11.68 -4.96 14.01
C VAL A 228 -11.04 -3.93 13.07
N LEU A 229 -11.63 -3.72 11.88
CA LEU A 229 -11.26 -2.65 10.97
C LEU A 229 -12.10 -1.39 11.26
N PRO A 230 -11.63 -0.19 10.84
CA PRO A 230 -12.43 1.03 10.92
C PRO A 230 -13.82 0.85 10.29
N SER A 231 -14.86 1.38 10.95
CA SER A 231 -16.23 1.30 10.42
C SER A 231 -16.35 2.03 9.07
N PRO A 232 -17.29 1.65 8.19
CA PRO A 232 -17.45 2.28 6.88
C PRO A 232 -17.65 3.80 6.93
N GLU A 233 -18.28 4.31 7.98
CA GLU A 233 -18.53 5.73 8.24
C GLU A 233 -17.33 6.49 8.82
N GLN A 234 -16.31 5.79 9.32
CA GLN A 234 -15.17 6.41 9.99
C GLN A 234 -14.40 7.31 9.03
N VAL A 235 -14.10 8.53 9.46
CA VAL A 235 -13.17 9.45 8.80
C VAL A 235 -12.26 10.03 9.86
N TYR A 236 -11.08 10.50 9.49
CA TYR A 236 -10.13 11.05 10.46
C TYR A 236 -9.89 12.53 10.20
N THR A 237 -9.68 13.26 11.28
CA THR A 237 -9.47 14.71 11.28
C THR A 237 -8.02 15.09 11.56
N SER A 238 -7.18 14.12 11.94
CA SER A 238 -5.75 14.33 12.11
C SER A 238 -4.91 13.19 11.53
N ALA A 239 -3.65 13.49 11.20
CA ALA A 239 -2.68 12.47 10.83
C ALA A 239 -2.48 11.44 11.96
N ASP A 240 -2.44 11.90 13.22
CA ASP A 240 -2.22 11.05 14.40
C ASP A 240 -3.32 10.01 14.57
N GLU A 241 -4.59 10.40 14.39
CA GLU A 241 -5.72 9.48 14.41
C GLU A 241 -5.57 8.36 13.36
N TRP A 242 -5.09 8.70 12.16
CA TRP A 242 -4.87 7.71 11.11
C TRP A 242 -3.66 6.81 11.37
N TYR A 243 -2.55 7.36 11.89
CA TYR A 243 -1.40 6.56 12.31
C TYR A 243 -1.79 5.57 13.41
N ALA A 244 -2.59 6.00 14.40
CA ALA A 244 -3.08 5.14 15.47
C ALA A 244 -3.98 4.02 14.93
N ALA A 245 -4.94 4.36 14.05
CA ALA A 245 -5.79 3.36 13.40
C ALA A 245 -4.99 2.35 12.56
N SER A 246 -3.98 2.81 11.83
CA SER A 246 -3.07 1.94 11.05
C SER A 246 -2.26 1.01 11.95
N ALA A 247 -1.72 1.53 13.06
CA ALA A 247 -0.99 0.75 14.04
C ALA A 247 -1.88 -0.30 14.74
N ALA A 248 -3.13 0.05 15.06
CA ALA A 248 -4.11 -0.89 15.59
C ALA A 248 -4.40 -2.04 14.62
N MET A 249 -4.51 -1.76 13.31
CA MET A 249 -4.66 -2.80 12.30
C MET A 249 -3.44 -3.74 12.20
N HIS A 250 -2.22 -3.24 12.47
CA HIS A 250 -1.05 -4.11 12.56
C HIS A 250 -1.12 -5.07 13.75
N MET A 251 -1.59 -4.59 14.91
CA MET A 251 -1.86 -5.45 16.07
C MET A 251 -2.96 -6.48 15.76
N ALA A 252 -4.05 -6.05 15.12
CA ALA A 252 -5.14 -6.94 14.71
C ALA A 252 -4.64 -8.11 13.85
N GLN A 253 -3.73 -7.86 12.90
CA GLN A 253 -3.10 -8.94 12.13
C GLN A 253 -2.42 -9.97 13.04
N LEU A 254 -1.59 -9.51 13.98
CA LEU A 254 -0.83 -10.40 14.87
C LEU A 254 -1.73 -11.27 15.75
N LEU A 255 -2.84 -10.70 16.23
CA LEU A 255 -3.82 -11.40 17.05
C LEU A 255 -4.57 -12.46 16.24
N PHE A 256 -5.19 -12.04 15.13
CA PHE A 256 -6.24 -12.82 14.48
C PHE A 256 -5.78 -13.66 13.29
N GLN A 257 -4.61 -13.41 12.72
CA GLN A 257 -4.13 -14.24 11.61
C GLN A 257 -3.79 -15.65 12.11
N HIS A 258 -4.45 -16.67 11.57
CA HIS A 258 -4.27 -18.05 12.03
C HIS A 258 -2.96 -18.69 11.53
N ASP A 259 -2.59 -18.45 10.27
CA ASP A 259 -1.49 -19.17 9.63
C ASP A 259 -0.10 -18.55 9.91
N ASP A 260 0.82 -19.39 10.40
CA ASP A 260 2.29 -19.29 10.33
C ASP A 260 2.94 -17.92 10.60
N ILE A 261 2.40 -17.11 11.53
CA ILE A 261 3.04 -15.83 11.86
C ILE A 261 4.38 -16.03 12.58
N VAL A 262 4.51 -17.09 13.39
CA VAL A 262 5.65 -17.29 14.29
C VAL A 262 5.98 -18.77 14.50
N CYS A 263 7.26 -19.07 14.71
CA CYS A 263 7.73 -20.42 15.04
C CYS A 263 8.15 -20.56 16.52
N SER A 264 8.08 -19.50 17.32
CA SER A 264 8.45 -19.50 18.73
C SER A 264 7.77 -18.36 19.50
N GLU A 265 7.74 -18.49 20.84
CA GLU A 265 7.27 -17.40 21.70
C GLU A 265 8.12 -16.13 21.58
N ASP A 266 9.44 -16.27 21.45
CA ASP A 266 10.35 -15.12 21.29
C ASP A 266 9.99 -14.31 20.03
N GLU A 267 9.71 -14.98 18.91
CA GLU A 267 9.26 -14.31 17.69
C GLU A 267 7.92 -13.60 17.87
N TYR A 268 6.99 -14.19 18.63
CA TYR A 268 5.71 -13.55 18.90
C TYR A 268 5.85 -12.33 19.80
N ARG A 269 6.66 -12.41 20.86
CA ARG A 269 7.01 -11.25 21.69
C ARG A 269 7.68 -10.15 20.87
N ASN A 270 8.56 -10.52 19.93
CA ASN A 270 9.17 -9.59 18.96
C ASN A 270 8.15 -8.84 18.14
N LYS A 271 7.18 -9.55 17.55
CA LYS A 271 6.13 -8.93 16.76
C LYS A 271 5.18 -8.06 17.58
N TYR A 272 4.86 -8.50 18.80
CA TYR A 272 3.99 -7.79 19.72
C TYR A 272 4.62 -6.48 20.20
N VAL A 273 5.86 -6.52 20.72
CA VAL A 273 6.57 -5.34 21.23
C VAL A 273 6.71 -4.27 20.15
N ALA A 274 7.08 -4.65 18.92
CA ALA A 274 7.17 -3.71 17.81
C ALA A 274 5.84 -2.99 17.53
N ARG A 275 4.73 -3.75 17.43
CA ARG A 275 3.39 -3.19 17.15
C ARG A 275 2.86 -2.35 18.31
N TYR A 276 3.07 -2.79 19.55
CA TYR A 276 2.66 -2.04 20.74
C TYR A 276 3.39 -0.69 20.83
N LEU A 277 4.71 -0.69 20.66
CA LEU A 277 5.49 0.55 20.68
C LEU A 277 5.10 1.48 19.54
N PHE A 278 4.92 0.95 18.33
CA PHE A 278 4.47 1.73 17.19
C PHE A 278 3.10 2.36 17.42
N HIS A 279 2.14 1.62 17.98
CA HIS A 279 0.83 2.15 18.38
C HIS A 279 0.94 3.21 19.48
N SER A 280 1.75 2.98 20.50
CA SER A 280 1.97 3.93 21.60
C SER A 280 2.54 5.26 21.08
N LEU A 281 3.54 5.22 20.19
CA LEU A 281 4.09 6.40 19.53
C LEU A 281 3.05 7.11 18.67
N ALA A 282 2.20 6.35 17.95
CA ALA A 282 1.14 6.91 17.13
C ALA A 282 0.11 7.70 17.98
N LYS A 283 -0.34 7.11 19.09
CA LYS A 283 -1.28 7.74 20.03
C LYS A 283 -0.73 9.01 20.68
N LYS A 284 0.60 9.07 20.88
CA LYS A 284 1.30 10.25 21.43
C LYS A 284 1.56 11.34 20.38
N GLY A 285 1.14 11.15 19.13
CA GLY A 285 1.43 12.07 18.02
C GLY A 285 2.91 12.13 17.63
N GLN A 286 3.70 11.13 18.04
CA GLN A 286 5.14 11.12 17.84
C GLN A 286 5.51 10.65 16.42
N LEU A 287 4.73 9.74 15.85
CA LEU A 287 4.99 9.24 14.48
C LEU A 287 4.77 10.32 13.42
N SER A 288 3.75 11.18 13.55
CA SER A 288 3.47 12.21 12.54
C SER A 288 4.54 13.31 12.48
N ALA A 289 5.23 13.56 13.60
CA ALA A 289 6.33 14.50 13.74
C ALA A 289 7.70 13.87 13.45
N PHE A 290 7.82 12.54 13.43
CA PHE A 290 9.10 11.85 13.28
C PHE A 290 9.86 12.30 12.03
N GLY A 291 11.13 12.60 12.23
CA GLY A 291 12.02 13.04 11.17
C GLY A 291 11.65 14.39 10.57
N PHE A 292 10.80 15.24 11.15
CA PHE A 292 10.67 16.64 10.75
C PHE A 292 11.46 17.56 11.70
N LEU A 293 11.46 18.88 11.43
CA LEU A 293 12.03 19.88 12.33
C LEU A 293 11.49 19.79 13.77
N GLU A 294 10.22 19.38 13.91
CA GLU A 294 9.51 19.22 15.18
C GLU A 294 9.79 17.87 15.88
N ASP A 295 10.59 16.97 15.29
CA ASP A 295 11.01 15.74 15.95
C ASP A 295 11.93 16.05 17.13
N ASN A 296 11.37 15.98 18.34
CA ASN A 296 12.06 16.29 19.59
C ASN A 296 12.10 15.10 20.56
N TRP A 297 11.70 13.92 20.11
CA TRP A 297 11.53 12.75 20.96
C TRP A 297 12.37 11.55 20.51
N SER A 298 12.65 11.43 19.20
CA SER A 298 13.43 10.30 18.70
C SER A 298 14.89 10.44 19.11
N VAL A 299 15.59 9.33 19.32
CA VAL A 299 17.04 9.37 19.61
C VAL A 299 17.81 10.02 18.46
N GLN A 300 17.40 9.80 17.20
CA GLN A 300 18.10 10.38 16.06
C GLN A 300 18.05 11.92 16.02
N SER A 301 16.98 12.55 16.53
CA SER A 301 16.82 14.01 16.53
C SER A 301 17.95 14.76 17.27
N GLN A 302 18.65 14.08 18.17
CA GLN A 302 19.78 14.63 18.92
C GLN A 302 21.04 14.83 18.05
N SER A 303 21.11 14.16 16.90
CA SER A 303 22.30 14.11 16.04
C SER A 303 22.03 14.47 14.58
N LEU A 304 20.78 14.35 14.14
CA LEU A 304 20.36 14.60 12.77
C LEU A 304 19.65 15.95 12.67
N GLU A 305 20.30 16.93 12.07
CA GLU A 305 19.71 18.23 11.79
C GLU A 305 18.86 18.15 10.50
N LEU A 306 17.57 18.43 10.63
CA LEU A 306 16.60 18.47 9.53
C LEU A 306 15.97 19.86 9.46
N SER A 307 15.59 20.29 8.25
CA SER A 307 15.11 21.65 7.99
C SER A 307 13.64 21.70 7.58
N CYS A 308 13.11 20.61 7.04
CA CYS A 308 11.74 20.58 6.55
C CYS A 308 10.73 20.52 7.73
N PRO A 309 9.80 21.48 7.83
CA PRO A 309 8.79 21.49 8.90
C PRO A 309 7.72 20.43 8.64
N MET A 310 7.13 19.90 9.71
CA MET A 310 5.99 18.99 9.64
C MET A 310 4.79 19.69 8.97
N PRO A 311 4.06 19.03 8.05
CA PRO A 311 2.84 19.59 7.49
C PRO A 311 1.77 19.81 8.56
N TYR A 312 0.89 20.79 8.35
CA TYR A 312 -0.28 20.99 9.21
C TYR A 312 -1.12 19.71 9.28
N GLY A 313 -1.20 19.14 10.48
CA GLY A 313 -1.78 17.82 10.72
C GLY A 313 -3.30 17.77 10.79
N LEU A 314 -4.01 18.89 10.59
CA LEU A 314 -5.44 19.02 10.92
C LEU A 314 -6.38 19.35 9.74
N ASP A 315 -5.89 19.96 8.65
CA ASP A 315 -6.82 20.51 7.64
C ASP A 315 -6.33 20.54 6.19
N SER A 316 -5.25 19.81 5.85
CA SER A 316 -4.73 19.77 4.47
C SER A 316 -4.16 18.41 4.08
N PHE A 317 -5.00 17.37 4.02
CA PHE A 317 -4.65 16.02 3.59
C PHE A 317 -4.59 15.91 2.07
N ARG A 318 -3.71 15.03 1.56
CA ARG A 318 -3.38 14.89 0.13
C ARG A 318 -3.94 13.58 -0.43
N LEU A 319 -4.28 13.56 -1.72
CA LEU A 319 -4.73 12.32 -2.36
C LEU A 319 -3.57 11.34 -2.46
N TRP A 320 -3.79 10.12 -1.96
CA TRP A 320 -2.84 9.02 -2.00
C TRP A 320 -3.49 7.81 -2.67
N CYS A 321 -2.69 7.05 -3.41
CA CYS A 321 -3.12 5.78 -3.99
C CYS A 321 -2.01 4.74 -3.79
N ASP A 322 -2.30 3.69 -3.03
CA ASP A 322 -1.32 2.63 -2.72
C ASP A 322 -0.82 1.90 -3.98
N ASN A 323 -1.61 1.92 -5.05
CA ASN A 323 -1.32 1.26 -6.32
C ASN A 323 -0.71 2.21 -7.37
N LEU A 324 -0.54 3.50 -7.10
CA LEU A 324 0.04 4.43 -8.08
C LEU A 324 1.53 4.12 -8.30
N ARG A 325 1.85 3.59 -9.48
CA ARG A 325 3.19 3.15 -9.89
C ARG A 325 3.31 3.16 -11.42
N PRO A 326 4.52 3.09 -12.00
CA PRO A 326 4.76 3.19 -13.44
C PRO A 326 3.92 2.25 -14.31
N HIS A 327 3.60 1.06 -13.83
CA HIS A 327 2.75 0.11 -14.56
C HIS A 327 1.35 0.67 -14.88
N ASN A 328 0.86 1.60 -14.07
CA ASN A 328 -0.46 2.20 -14.22
C ASN A 328 -0.43 3.51 -15.02
N ILE A 329 0.72 3.91 -15.55
CA ILE A 329 0.87 5.13 -16.34
C ILE A 329 1.07 4.75 -17.80
N LEU A 330 0.15 5.21 -18.65
CA LEU A 330 0.17 4.94 -20.08
C LEU A 330 0.94 6.01 -20.85
N LEU A 331 1.75 5.57 -21.81
CA LEU A 331 2.57 6.41 -22.68
C LEU A 331 2.15 6.28 -24.15
N ASN A 332 2.25 7.36 -24.91
CA ASN A 332 2.16 7.32 -26.38
C ASN A 332 3.51 7.02 -27.04
N GLU A 333 3.53 7.00 -28.38
CA GLU A 333 4.73 6.74 -29.20
C GLU A 333 5.88 7.74 -28.99
N HIS A 334 5.62 8.89 -28.35
CA HIS A 334 6.60 9.92 -28.00
C HIS A 334 6.91 9.92 -26.49
N ASP A 335 6.50 8.87 -25.77
CA ASP A 335 6.60 8.73 -24.31
C ASP A 335 5.89 9.83 -23.50
N HIS A 336 4.92 10.56 -24.06
CA HIS A 336 4.10 11.46 -23.26
C HIS A 336 3.04 10.68 -22.50
N ILE A 337 2.77 11.08 -21.25
CA ILE A 337 1.71 10.50 -20.42
C ILE A 337 0.36 10.78 -21.06
N VAL A 338 -0.39 9.74 -21.40
CA VAL A 338 -1.74 9.86 -21.96
C VAL A 338 -2.85 9.57 -20.95
N ALA A 339 -2.58 8.71 -19.96
CA ALA A 339 -3.49 8.49 -18.84
C ALA A 339 -2.80 7.86 -17.65
N ALA A 340 -3.25 8.21 -16.45
CA ALA A 340 -3.01 7.50 -15.21
C ALA A 340 -4.22 6.61 -14.88
N LEU A 341 -3.98 5.32 -14.73
CA LEU A 341 -4.98 4.29 -14.50
C LEU A 341 -5.00 3.86 -13.03
N ASP A 342 -5.96 2.98 -12.72
CA ASP A 342 -5.95 2.13 -11.53
C ASP A 342 -5.94 2.92 -10.21
N TRP A 343 -6.99 3.73 -10.02
CA TRP A 343 -7.25 4.52 -8.81
C TRP A 343 -7.91 3.72 -7.69
N GLU A 344 -7.71 2.39 -7.70
CA GLU A 344 -8.23 1.54 -6.64
C GLU A 344 -7.46 1.76 -5.34
N PHE A 345 -8.18 1.70 -4.21
CA PHE A 345 -7.63 1.99 -2.88
C PHE A 345 -7.06 3.41 -2.75
N ALA A 346 -7.57 4.37 -3.53
CA ALA A 346 -7.25 5.78 -3.37
C ALA A 346 -8.06 6.42 -2.22
N TYR A 347 -7.42 7.31 -1.47
CA TYR A 347 -8.01 8.04 -0.36
C TYR A 347 -7.20 9.30 -0.07
N PHE A 348 -7.82 10.29 0.59
CA PHE A 348 -7.06 11.39 1.18
C PHE A 348 -6.35 10.89 2.43
N ALA A 349 -5.02 11.02 2.47
CA ALA A 349 -4.13 10.47 3.49
C ALA A 349 -3.34 11.58 4.19
N PRO A 350 -2.61 11.28 5.29
CA PRO A 350 -1.66 12.22 5.87
C PRO A 350 -0.71 12.74 4.80
N THR A 351 -0.47 14.05 4.80
CA THR A 351 0.41 14.72 3.84
C THR A 351 1.81 14.13 3.85
N GLN A 352 2.27 13.66 5.01
CA GLN A 352 3.52 12.93 5.21
C GLN A 352 3.76 11.87 4.11
N PHE A 353 2.72 11.14 3.69
CA PHE A 353 2.89 10.07 2.71
C PHE A 353 3.35 10.59 1.35
N SER A 354 2.83 11.75 0.93
CA SER A 354 3.19 12.40 -0.34
C SER A 354 4.52 13.15 -0.29
N LEU A 355 5.16 13.25 0.89
CA LEU A 355 6.45 13.92 1.10
C LEU A 355 7.63 12.95 1.03
N ASP A 356 7.36 11.65 0.93
CA ASP A 356 8.36 10.60 0.80
C ASP A 356 8.69 10.34 -0.68
N PRO A 357 9.93 9.92 -0.99
CA PRO A 357 10.24 9.51 -2.35
C PRO A 357 9.45 8.24 -2.73
N PRO A 358 9.14 8.02 -4.01
CA PRO A 358 8.30 6.90 -4.42
C PRO A 358 8.96 5.56 -4.09
N TRP A 359 8.21 4.63 -3.49
CA TRP A 359 8.73 3.29 -3.17
C TRP A 359 9.04 2.44 -4.42
N TRP A 360 8.53 2.82 -5.59
CA TRP A 360 8.59 2.04 -6.82
C TRP A 360 9.75 2.42 -7.75
N LEU A 361 10.74 3.22 -7.33
CA LEU A 361 11.86 3.63 -8.22
C LEU A 361 12.56 2.44 -8.89
N LEU A 362 12.65 1.30 -8.20
CA LEU A 362 13.24 0.06 -8.72
C LEU A 362 12.21 -0.91 -9.34
N LEU A 363 10.95 -0.49 -9.45
CA LEU A 363 9.76 -1.24 -9.91
C LEU A 363 9.37 -2.45 -9.04
N GLN A 364 10.25 -2.92 -8.16
CA GLN A 364 10.03 -4.03 -7.24
C GLN A 364 10.02 -3.58 -5.77
N LEU A 365 9.20 -4.25 -4.97
CA LEU A 365 9.06 -4.00 -3.53
C LEU A 365 10.34 -4.39 -2.75
N PRO A 366 10.74 -3.63 -1.72
CA PRO A 366 11.88 -3.95 -0.86
C PRO A 366 11.86 -5.37 -0.30
N GLU A 367 10.71 -5.85 0.18
CA GLU A 367 10.57 -7.19 0.77
C GLU A 367 10.58 -8.34 -0.24
N LEU A 368 10.44 -8.04 -1.54
CA LEU A 368 10.49 -9.03 -2.62
C LEU A 368 11.82 -9.00 -3.39
N TRP A 369 12.76 -8.16 -2.97
CA TRP A 369 14.05 -8.03 -3.63
C TRP A 369 14.90 -9.30 -3.41
N PRO A 370 15.39 -9.97 -4.48
CA PRO A 370 16.08 -11.27 -4.34
C PRO A 370 17.32 -11.23 -3.45
N SER A 371 18.08 -10.14 -3.48
CA SER A 371 19.29 -9.94 -2.68
C SER A 371 19.02 -9.39 -1.27
N GLY A 372 17.74 -9.22 -0.92
CA GLY A 372 17.31 -8.67 0.36
C GLY A 372 17.24 -7.14 0.40
N ILE A 373 16.62 -6.64 1.46
CA ILE A 373 16.26 -5.23 1.62
C ILE A 373 17.47 -4.28 1.73
N ASP A 374 18.63 -4.76 2.19
CA ASP A 374 19.85 -3.94 2.25
C ASP A 374 20.35 -3.59 0.85
N ASP A 375 20.48 -4.61 -0.01
CA ASP A 375 20.88 -4.43 -1.40
C ASP A 375 19.89 -3.53 -2.14
N TRP A 376 18.58 -3.76 -1.93
CA TRP A 376 17.53 -2.87 -2.44
C TRP A 376 17.76 -1.43 -2.02
N SER A 377 18.03 -1.18 -0.73
CA SER A 377 18.21 0.19 -0.19
C SER A 377 19.43 0.90 -0.77
N GLN A 378 20.53 0.19 -1.02
CA GLN A 378 21.75 0.74 -1.62
C GLN A 378 21.53 1.12 -3.09
N ILE A 379 20.86 0.25 -3.85
CA ILE A 379 20.52 0.52 -5.26
C ILE A 379 19.50 1.66 -5.32
N TYR A 380 18.50 1.65 -4.45
CA TYR A 380 17.47 2.69 -4.35
C TYR A 380 18.09 4.05 -4.08
N GLU A 381 19.01 4.17 -3.12
CA GLU A 381 19.68 5.43 -2.80
C GLU A 381 20.47 6.00 -3.99
N THR A 382 21.04 5.13 -4.82
CA THR A 382 21.72 5.56 -6.05
C THR A 382 20.73 6.18 -7.03
N ARG A 383 19.58 5.54 -7.27
CA ARG A 383 18.55 6.03 -8.21
C ARG A 383 17.72 7.18 -7.64
N LEU A 384 17.64 7.30 -6.31
CA LEU A 384 17.01 8.42 -5.62
C LEU A 384 17.69 9.75 -5.99
N LYS A 385 19.01 9.77 -6.21
CA LYS A 385 19.72 10.98 -6.64
C LYS A 385 19.18 11.50 -7.98
N THR A 386 18.98 10.60 -8.95
CA THR A 386 18.41 10.91 -10.27
C THR A 386 16.95 11.34 -10.15
N TRP A 387 16.16 10.66 -9.31
CA TRP A 387 14.78 11.05 -9.00
C TRP A 387 14.70 12.48 -8.43
N LEU A 388 15.52 12.81 -7.43
CA LEU A 388 15.54 14.13 -6.82
C LEU A 388 15.92 15.21 -7.82
N LEU A 389 16.88 14.93 -8.72
CA LEU A 389 17.26 15.85 -9.79
C LEU A 389 16.14 16.07 -10.82
N ALA A 390 15.35 15.04 -11.11
CA ALA A 390 14.19 15.15 -11.99
C ALA A 390 13.06 15.95 -11.31
N MET A 391 12.77 15.66 -10.04
CA MET A 391 11.79 16.40 -9.24
C MET A 391 12.13 17.90 -9.19
N GLN A 392 13.40 18.23 -8.96
CA GLN A 392 13.88 19.60 -8.94
C GLN A 392 13.76 20.33 -10.28
N ASP A 393 13.79 19.63 -11.41
CA ASP A 393 13.58 20.25 -12.72
C ASP A 393 12.11 20.64 -12.89
N GLU A 394 11.19 19.74 -12.52
CA GLU A 394 9.74 19.98 -12.59
C GLU A 394 9.28 21.08 -11.62
N GLU A 395 9.86 21.14 -10.41
CA GLU A 395 9.57 22.18 -9.42
C GLU A 395 9.95 23.61 -9.85
N ARG A 396 10.84 23.76 -10.86
CA ARG A 396 11.21 25.09 -11.39
C ARG A 396 10.11 25.71 -12.26
N GLY A 397 9.22 24.89 -12.80
CA GLY A 397 8.14 25.34 -13.69
C GLY A 397 6.93 25.83 -12.90
N GLU A 398 6.31 24.91 -12.16
CA GLU A 398 5.09 25.15 -11.38
C GLU A 398 5.44 25.21 -9.89
N GLY A 399 5.39 26.42 -9.31
CA GLY A 399 5.63 26.60 -7.89
C GLY A 399 4.50 25.98 -7.07
N ILE A 400 4.82 25.00 -6.23
CA ILE A 400 3.87 24.43 -5.27
C ILE A 400 3.78 25.38 -4.07
N ASN A 401 2.57 25.76 -3.68
CA ASN A 401 2.37 26.52 -2.44
C ASN A 401 2.50 25.59 -1.23
N PHE A 402 3.73 25.32 -0.82
CA PHE A 402 4.10 24.47 0.31
C PHE A 402 5.37 25.05 0.98
N PRO A 403 5.62 24.79 2.28
CA PRO A 403 6.73 25.44 3.01
C PRO A 403 8.11 25.26 2.36
N GLU A 404 8.36 24.09 1.79
CA GLU A 404 9.59 23.77 1.06
C GLU A 404 9.25 22.95 -0.19
N ASN A 405 10.22 22.82 -1.10
CA ASN A 405 10.10 21.94 -2.27
C ASN A 405 9.92 20.48 -1.84
N LEU A 406 9.09 19.74 -2.59
CA LEU A 406 8.86 18.31 -2.36
C LEU A 406 10.17 17.52 -2.48
N SER A 407 11.09 17.90 -3.37
CA SER A 407 12.41 17.27 -3.46
C SER A 407 13.26 17.42 -2.19
N ALA A 408 13.12 18.52 -1.45
CA ALA A 408 13.78 18.71 -0.16
C ALA A 408 13.17 17.75 0.89
N TYR A 409 11.84 17.70 0.95
CA TYR A 409 11.13 16.74 1.80
C TYR A 409 11.48 15.29 1.48
N MET A 410 11.51 14.89 0.21
CA MET A 410 11.85 13.52 -0.20
C MET A 410 13.29 13.16 0.21
N ARG A 411 14.23 14.09 0.09
CA ARG A 411 15.61 13.90 0.51
C ARG A 411 15.71 13.69 2.03
N GLU A 412 15.12 14.59 2.81
CA GLU A 412 15.14 14.47 4.28
C GLU A 412 14.34 13.26 4.77
N SER A 413 13.30 12.86 4.04
CA SER A 413 12.52 11.66 4.34
C SER A 413 13.38 10.40 4.28
N TRP A 414 14.21 10.27 3.24
CA TRP A 414 15.15 9.15 3.13
C TRP A 414 16.20 9.18 4.25
N LEU A 415 16.84 10.34 4.48
CA LEU A 415 17.89 10.50 5.50
C LEU A 415 17.37 10.25 6.93
N GLY A 416 16.22 10.83 7.26
CA GLY A 416 15.57 10.73 8.57
C GLY A 416 14.76 9.45 8.77
N GLY A 417 14.65 8.59 7.75
CA GLY A 417 13.89 7.33 7.84
C GLY A 417 12.37 7.48 7.79
N ARG A 418 11.83 8.65 7.44
CA ARG A 418 10.38 8.86 7.27
C ARG A 418 9.80 7.95 6.17
N PHE A 419 10.56 7.73 5.10
CA PHE A 419 10.22 6.77 4.06
C PHE A 419 9.86 5.39 4.64
N TRP A 420 10.70 4.88 5.55
CA TRP A 420 10.50 3.59 6.20
C TRP A 420 9.32 3.61 7.18
N LEU A 421 9.10 4.72 7.87
CA LEU A 421 7.94 4.90 8.73
C LEU A 421 6.64 4.79 7.92
N THR A 422 6.48 5.61 6.88
CA THR A 422 5.29 5.57 6.01
C THR A 422 5.13 4.22 5.32
N TYR A 423 6.22 3.58 4.92
CA TYR A 423 6.17 2.24 4.34
C TYR A 423 5.64 1.23 5.36
N ALA A 424 6.17 1.23 6.58
CA ALA A 424 5.73 0.34 7.67
C ALA A 424 4.25 0.56 8.01
N THR A 425 3.80 1.82 8.13
CA THR A 425 2.39 2.18 8.40
C THR A 425 1.42 1.56 7.41
N ARG A 426 1.82 1.41 6.14
CA ARG A 426 0.94 0.91 5.07
C ARG A 426 1.07 -0.59 4.79
N LYS A 427 2.16 -1.25 5.23
CA LYS A 427 2.53 -2.60 4.76
C LYS A 427 2.73 -3.56 5.92
N THR A 428 1.65 -4.20 6.36
CA THR A 428 1.69 -5.05 7.57
C THR A 428 2.65 -6.25 7.45
N TRP A 429 2.78 -6.88 6.29
CA TRP A 429 3.71 -8.01 6.10
C TRP A 429 5.20 -7.62 6.13
N ALA A 430 5.53 -6.39 5.75
CA ALA A 430 6.90 -5.88 5.78
C ALA A 430 7.23 -5.17 7.12
N PHE A 431 6.22 -4.96 7.96
CA PHE A 431 6.31 -4.16 9.18
C PHE A 431 7.45 -4.64 10.10
N ASP A 432 7.53 -5.93 10.38
CA ASP A 432 8.50 -6.49 11.32
C ASP A 432 9.94 -6.20 10.91
N THR A 433 10.27 -6.54 9.66
CA THR A 433 11.59 -6.30 9.08
C THR A 433 11.91 -4.80 9.09
N ILE A 434 10.96 -3.95 8.72
CA ILE A 434 11.20 -2.51 8.62
C ILE A 434 11.35 -1.86 9.98
N PHE A 435 10.50 -2.23 10.93
CA PHE A 435 10.54 -1.69 12.29
C PHE A 435 11.89 -1.99 12.93
N TRP A 436 12.29 -3.25 13.01
CA TRP A 436 13.51 -3.63 13.71
C TRP A 436 14.78 -3.12 13.04
N LYS A 437 14.77 -3.07 11.71
CA LYS A 437 15.95 -2.73 10.92
C LYS A 437 16.14 -1.23 10.71
N TYR A 438 15.07 -0.50 10.43
CA TYR A 438 15.15 0.89 9.99
C TYR A 438 14.56 1.89 10.99
N LEU A 439 13.72 1.47 11.93
CA LEU A 439 13.00 2.40 12.83
C LEU A 439 13.41 2.28 14.30
N ASP A 440 13.54 1.07 14.84
CA ASP A 440 13.72 0.83 16.28
C ASP A 440 14.87 1.63 16.87
N GLU A 441 16.08 1.59 16.30
CA GLU A 441 17.23 2.32 16.86
C GLU A 441 17.15 3.83 16.62
N ARG A 442 16.42 4.27 15.59
CA ARG A 442 16.15 5.71 15.39
C ARG A 442 15.23 6.25 16.47
N PHE A 443 14.26 5.44 16.88
CA PHE A 443 13.30 5.78 17.93
C PHE A 443 13.92 5.69 19.32
N PHE A 444 14.61 4.58 19.61
CA PHE A 444 14.96 4.17 20.98
C PHE A 444 16.47 4.04 21.24
N GLY A 445 17.31 4.28 20.24
CA GLY A 445 18.76 4.17 20.35
C GLY A 445 19.30 2.75 20.11
N PRO A 446 20.62 2.55 20.18
CA PRO A 446 21.24 1.27 19.82
C PRO A 446 20.76 0.11 20.70
N ARG A 447 20.70 -1.08 20.12
CA ARG A 447 20.58 -2.36 20.86
C ARG A 447 21.98 -2.92 21.14
N ASP A 448 22.07 -3.89 22.05
CA ASP A 448 23.29 -4.67 22.22
C ASP A 448 23.53 -5.53 20.97
N GLU A 449 24.77 -5.50 20.44
CA GLU A 449 25.15 -6.17 19.19
C GLU A 449 25.01 -7.70 19.24
N ASP A 450 25.04 -8.29 20.44
CA ASP A 450 24.98 -9.75 20.65
C ASP A 450 23.55 -10.32 20.63
N ILE A 451 22.51 -9.48 20.57
CA ILE A 451 21.11 -9.93 20.59
C ILE A 451 20.72 -10.52 19.24
N GLN A 452 20.20 -11.75 19.25
CA GLN A 452 19.62 -12.36 18.04
C GLN A 452 18.33 -11.63 17.62
N GLU A 453 18.07 -11.55 16.32
CA GLU A 453 16.92 -10.83 15.75
C GLU A 453 15.57 -11.26 16.33
N SER A 454 15.38 -12.56 16.61
CA SER A 454 14.18 -13.09 17.26
C SER A 454 13.96 -12.59 18.69
N GLN A 455 14.98 -11.96 19.30
CA GLN A 455 15.00 -11.54 20.69
C GLN A 455 15.18 -10.02 20.87
N TYR A 456 15.09 -9.22 19.80
CA TYR A 456 15.20 -7.76 19.89
C TYR A 456 14.20 -7.15 20.89
N TRP A 457 13.03 -7.77 21.07
CA TRP A 457 12.04 -7.39 22.07
C TRP A 457 12.59 -7.25 23.48
N LYS A 458 13.61 -8.03 23.87
CA LYS A 458 14.21 -7.96 25.21
C LYS A 458 14.87 -6.61 25.48
N ALA A 459 15.40 -5.97 24.43
CA ALA A 459 15.98 -4.63 24.52
C ALA A 459 14.91 -3.53 24.72
N ARG A 460 13.63 -3.82 24.49
CA ARG A 460 12.54 -2.83 24.45
C ARG A 460 11.36 -3.13 25.36
N VAL A 461 11.24 -4.34 25.90
CA VAL A 461 10.08 -4.76 26.72
C VAL A 461 9.84 -3.87 27.93
N HIS A 462 10.91 -3.30 28.50
CA HIS A 462 10.82 -2.38 29.63
C HIS A 462 10.02 -1.10 29.31
N LEU A 463 9.80 -0.78 28.02
CA LEU A 463 9.01 0.37 27.57
C LEU A 463 7.48 0.12 27.57
N LEU A 464 7.03 -1.14 27.68
CA LEU A 464 5.60 -1.50 27.63
C LEU A 464 4.85 -1.15 28.93
N GLY A 465 5.53 -1.01 30.06
CA GLY A 465 4.89 -0.93 31.37
C GLY A 465 4.27 -2.26 31.83
N ASP A 466 3.95 -2.38 33.12
CA ASP A 466 3.62 -3.67 33.74
C ASP A 466 2.34 -4.33 33.16
N GLU A 467 1.29 -3.54 32.92
CA GLU A 467 0.02 -4.09 32.40
C GLU A 467 0.13 -4.56 30.95
N ALA A 468 0.83 -3.83 30.09
CA ALA A 468 1.01 -4.26 28.71
C ALA A 468 1.96 -5.46 28.60
N GLN A 469 2.95 -5.58 29.49
CA GLN A 469 3.75 -6.81 29.59
C GLN A 469 2.88 -8.01 29.99
N LYS A 470 1.97 -7.85 30.96
CA LYS A 470 1.01 -8.92 31.30
C LYS A 470 0.08 -9.26 30.14
N SER A 471 -0.39 -8.25 29.40
CA SER A 471 -1.23 -8.44 28.21
C SER A 471 -0.48 -9.23 27.14
N MET A 472 0.77 -8.85 26.84
CA MET A 472 1.65 -9.57 25.93
C MET A 472 1.76 -11.05 26.28
N GLU A 473 2.06 -11.38 27.55
CA GLU A 473 2.23 -12.78 27.97
C GLU A 473 0.93 -13.59 27.80
N ARG A 474 -0.24 -13.02 28.13
CA ARG A 474 -1.54 -13.69 27.90
C ARG A 474 -1.79 -13.98 26.42
N VAL A 475 -1.48 -13.01 25.55
CA VAL A 475 -1.65 -13.16 24.11
C VAL A 475 -0.67 -14.21 23.55
N VAL A 476 0.59 -14.22 24.02
CA VAL A 476 1.59 -15.24 23.66
C VAL A 476 1.09 -16.63 24.04
N GLU A 477 0.69 -16.83 25.30
CA GLU A 477 0.18 -18.12 25.80
C GLU A 477 -0.99 -18.62 24.96
N ARG A 478 -1.97 -17.75 24.71
CA ARG A 478 -3.11 -18.06 23.85
C ARG A 478 -2.66 -18.49 22.46
N LYS A 479 -1.78 -17.72 21.81
CA LYS A 479 -1.34 -18.02 20.44
C LYS A 479 -0.64 -19.36 20.34
N MET A 480 0.20 -19.69 21.32
CA MET A 480 0.88 -20.98 21.37
C MET A 480 -0.09 -22.14 21.57
N SER A 481 -1.20 -21.92 22.29
CA SER A 481 -2.29 -22.91 22.42
C SER A 481 -3.05 -23.08 21.11
N ASP A 482 -3.47 -21.99 20.46
CA ASP A 482 -4.23 -22.01 19.21
C ASP A 482 -3.46 -22.75 18.09
N ALA A 483 -2.13 -22.56 18.04
CA ALA A 483 -1.24 -23.23 17.10
C ALA A 483 -1.21 -24.77 17.27
N GLN A 484 -1.53 -25.29 18.46
CA GLN A 484 -1.58 -26.74 18.73
C GLN A 484 -2.93 -27.35 18.33
N GLU A 485 -4.03 -26.59 18.46
CA GLU A 485 -5.39 -27.09 18.21
C GLU A 485 -5.76 -27.06 16.72
N GLY A 486 -5.21 -26.11 15.94
CA GLY A 486 -5.36 -26.07 14.48
C GLY A 486 -6.78 -25.81 13.97
N VAL A 487 -7.68 -25.31 14.82
CA VAL A 487 -9.08 -25.04 14.47
C VAL A 487 -9.24 -23.59 14.01
N PRO A 488 -9.84 -23.33 12.84
CA PRO A 488 -10.24 -21.98 12.44
C PRO A 488 -11.24 -21.40 13.46
N VAL A 489 -10.95 -20.22 14.01
CA VAL A 489 -11.86 -19.57 14.97
C VAL A 489 -12.71 -18.57 14.21
N ASP A 490 -14.03 -18.78 14.27
CA ASP A 490 -14.99 -17.74 13.91
C ASP A 490 -15.10 -16.77 15.10
N TRP A 491 -14.72 -15.53 14.88
CA TRP A 491 -14.61 -14.55 15.95
C TRP A 491 -15.91 -13.78 16.11
N ASP A 492 -16.48 -13.85 17.31
CA ASP A 492 -17.53 -12.92 17.71
C ASP A 492 -17.02 -11.46 17.62
N PRO A 493 -17.76 -10.55 16.95
CA PRO A 493 -17.30 -9.18 16.70
C PRO A 493 -16.93 -8.38 17.95
N ASP A 494 -17.69 -8.53 19.04
CA ASP A 494 -17.46 -7.80 20.29
C ASP A 494 -16.22 -8.35 20.99
N THR A 495 -16.11 -9.68 21.04
CA THR A 495 -14.94 -10.38 21.60
C THR A 495 -13.65 -10.01 20.85
N ALA A 496 -13.68 -9.95 19.52
CA ALA A 496 -12.52 -9.57 18.72
C ALA A 496 -12.08 -8.12 19.00
N ASN A 497 -13.04 -7.19 19.09
CA ASN A 497 -12.73 -5.80 19.41
C ASN A 497 -12.16 -5.65 20.81
N GLN A 498 -12.74 -6.32 21.81
CA GLN A 498 -12.23 -6.29 23.19
C GLN A 498 -10.78 -6.77 23.25
N LEU A 499 -10.47 -7.90 22.63
CA LEU A 499 -9.10 -8.43 22.60
C LEU A 499 -8.11 -7.50 21.93
N LEU A 500 -8.53 -6.79 20.89
CA LEU A 500 -7.68 -5.79 20.26
C LEU A 500 -7.40 -4.62 21.23
N GLN A 501 -8.40 -4.10 21.94
CA GLN A 501 -8.21 -3.01 22.91
C GLN A 501 -7.32 -3.44 24.08
N GLU A 502 -7.53 -4.64 24.62
CA GLU A 502 -6.70 -5.23 25.68
C GLU A 502 -5.24 -5.38 25.24
N ALA A 503 -5.00 -5.79 23.99
CA ALA A 503 -3.66 -5.92 23.42
C ALA A 503 -2.99 -4.58 23.14
N LEU A 504 -3.75 -3.52 22.88
CA LEU A 504 -3.23 -2.17 22.65
C LEU A 504 -3.00 -1.40 23.95
N GLY A 505 -3.53 -1.88 25.08
CA GLY A 505 -3.45 -1.23 26.39
C GLY A 505 -4.38 -0.04 26.55
N ASP A 506 -5.46 0.03 25.75
CA ASP A 506 -6.43 1.14 25.75
C ASP A 506 -7.54 0.96 26.83
N ASP A 507 -7.62 -0.20 27.48
CA ASP A 507 -8.56 -0.47 28.57
C ASP A 507 -8.03 0.06 29.92
N SER A 508 -8.11 1.37 30.16
CA SER A 508 -8.12 1.90 31.55
C SER A 508 -8.51 3.38 31.78
N ASP A 509 -9.01 4.17 30.82
CA ASP A 509 -9.33 5.59 31.11
C ASP A 509 -10.68 6.13 30.58
N SER A 510 -11.61 5.27 30.12
CA SER A 510 -12.92 5.72 29.59
C SER A 510 -14.09 5.67 30.57
N GLN A 511 -13.84 5.44 31.87
CA GLN A 511 -14.88 5.49 32.90
C GLN A 511 -14.38 6.25 34.14
N SER A 512 -14.45 7.59 34.10
CA SER A 512 -14.48 8.43 35.29
C SER A 512 -15.48 9.55 35.13
#